data_AF-A0A6U6C0L1-F1
#
_entry.id   AF-A0A6U6C0L1-F1
#
_cell.length_a   1.000
_cell.length_b   1.000
_cell.length_c   1.000
_cell.angle_alpha   90.00
_cell.angle_beta   90.00
_cell.angle_gamma   90.00
#
_symmetry.space_group_name_H-M   'P 1'
#
loop_
_entity.id
_entity.type
_entity.pdbx_description
1 polymer ?
#
loop_
_entity_poly.entity_id
_entity_poly.type
_entity_poly.pdbx_seq_one_letter_code
_entity_poly.pdbx_strand_id
1 'polypeptide(L)'
;MLVKLSQIHAFGVDAGKTFRASGNQRSGGPKLFDYVSVGIFAPWKRHENILDKNGSRLVVGYGWRPQESSEVISALFSGGVAVWQNLHPSKMCLLYMNTEKLLMAANELGGGERVILEARACGLPAQDIEVAADNHKILEFLDGPIYNASYYSSQIALGVRKSLGAASTAAHSDGNQPAVASSGEHLEPFTVKISA
;
A
#
# COMPACT_ATOMS: atom_id res chain seq x y z
N MET A 1 0.44 26.51 -14.53
CA MET A 1 1.49 25.62 -13.99
C MET A 1 1.31 24.21 -14.57
N LEU A 2 2.28 23.69 -15.33
CA LEU A 2 2.25 22.31 -15.84
C LEU A 2 2.73 21.37 -14.73
N VAL A 3 1.84 20.53 -14.20
CA VAL A 3 2.24 19.46 -13.28
C VAL A 3 2.76 18.29 -14.12
N LYS A 4 4.08 18.07 -14.09
CA LYS A 4 4.67 16.90 -14.76
C LYS A 4 4.47 15.67 -13.87
N LEU A 5 4.04 14.55 -14.46
CA LEU A 5 3.88 13.29 -13.72
C LEU A 5 5.17 12.85 -13.01
N SER A 6 6.33 13.14 -13.59
CA SER A 6 7.64 12.86 -12.98
C SER A 6 7.93 13.62 -11.68
N GLN A 7 7.12 14.62 -11.32
CA GLN A 7 7.25 15.39 -10.08
C GLN A 7 6.29 14.93 -8.99
N ILE A 8 5.41 13.96 -9.26
CA ILE A 8 4.46 13.43 -8.29
C ILE A 8 5.04 12.16 -7.68
N HIS A 9 5.34 12.20 -6.39
CA HIS A 9 5.60 11.00 -5.61
C HIS A 9 4.25 10.40 -5.19
N ALA A 10 3.88 9.29 -5.84
CA ALA A 10 2.60 8.63 -5.66
C ALA A 10 2.72 7.40 -4.77
N PHE A 11 1.73 7.19 -3.91
CA PHE A 11 1.52 5.92 -3.22
C PHE A 11 1.10 4.85 -4.24
N GLY A 12 1.59 3.63 -4.11
CA GLY A 12 1.20 2.54 -4.99
C GLY A 12 2.16 1.36 -4.89
N VAL A 13 1.68 0.19 -5.30
CA VAL A 13 2.52 -1.00 -5.47
C VAL A 13 2.81 -1.11 -6.96
N ASP A 14 4.08 -1.20 -7.35
CA ASP A 14 4.46 -1.52 -8.73
C ASP A 14 4.17 -3.00 -9.05
N ALA A 15 2.88 -3.37 -8.95
CA ALA A 15 2.37 -4.72 -9.14
C ALA A 15 2.78 -5.27 -10.52
N GLY A 16 2.84 -4.42 -11.55
CA GLY A 16 3.23 -4.81 -12.90
C GLY A 16 4.72 -5.14 -13.10
N LYS A 17 5.61 -4.73 -12.20
CA LYS A 17 7.08 -4.90 -12.34
C LYS A 17 7.72 -5.71 -11.22
N THR A 18 7.14 -5.67 -10.03
CA THR A 18 7.82 -6.11 -8.81
C THR A 18 7.01 -7.14 -8.02
N PHE A 19 5.68 -6.99 -7.99
CA PHE A 19 4.76 -7.87 -7.26
C PHE A 19 3.73 -8.47 -8.22
N ARG A 20 4.22 -9.03 -9.33
CA ARG A 20 3.35 -9.43 -10.44
C ARG A 20 2.75 -10.82 -10.20
N ALA A 21 1.48 -10.87 -9.82
CA ALA A 21 0.60 -11.98 -10.17
C ALA A 21 0.21 -11.88 -11.65
N SER A 22 1.12 -12.18 -12.57
CA SER A 22 0.76 -12.49 -13.95
C SER A 22 1.31 -13.87 -14.29
N GLY A 23 0.62 -14.91 -13.83
CA GLY A 23 0.96 -16.31 -14.09
C GLY A 23 1.53 -17.07 -12.89
N ASN A 24 2.00 -16.39 -11.85
CA ASN A 24 2.41 -17.02 -10.60
C ASN A 24 1.17 -17.23 -9.72
N GLN A 25 0.54 -18.40 -9.85
CA GLN A 25 -0.49 -18.83 -8.90
C GLN A 25 0.17 -19.29 -7.61
N ARG A 26 -0.42 -18.95 -6.45
CA ARG A 26 -0.11 -19.66 -5.20
C ARG A 26 -0.30 -21.14 -5.48
N SER A 27 0.75 -21.93 -5.33
CA SER A 27 0.62 -23.39 -5.40
C SER A 27 -0.20 -23.85 -4.20
N GLY A 28 -1.03 -24.89 -4.38
CA GLY A 28 -1.72 -25.57 -3.28
C GLY A 28 -0.78 -26.43 -2.41
N GLY A 29 0.54 -26.30 -2.59
CA GLY A 29 1.54 -27.01 -1.81
C GLY A 29 1.74 -26.40 -0.42
N PRO A 30 2.55 -27.07 0.43
CA PRO A 30 2.86 -26.62 1.78
C PRO A 30 3.38 -25.18 1.80
N LYS A 31 2.92 -24.39 2.76
CA LYS A 31 3.43 -23.04 2.98
C LYS A 31 4.66 -23.07 3.88
N LEU A 32 5.50 -22.05 3.77
CA LEU A 32 6.69 -21.88 4.59
C LEU A 32 6.35 -21.31 5.97
N PHE A 33 5.34 -20.46 6.03
CA PHE A 33 4.90 -19.78 7.25
C PHE A 33 3.38 -19.80 7.36
N ASP A 34 2.89 -20.18 8.53
CA ASP A 34 1.47 -20.11 8.87
C ASP A 34 1.05 -18.64 9.04
N TYR A 35 1.90 -17.83 9.68
CA TYR A 35 1.68 -16.39 9.84
C TYR A 35 2.90 -15.56 9.52
N VAL A 36 2.67 -14.48 8.76
CA VAL A 36 3.66 -13.41 8.54
C VAL A 36 3.10 -12.08 9.02
N SER A 37 3.92 -11.24 9.64
CA SER A 37 3.64 -9.80 9.81
C SER A 37 4.74 -8.98 9.14
N VAL A 38 4.38 -7.86 8.52
CA VAL A 38 5.33 -7.02 7.76
C VAL A 38 5.22 -5.58 8.23
N GLY A 39 6.36 -4.97 8.56
CA GLY A 39 6.38 -3.59 9.01
C GLY A 39 7.70 -3.21 9.66
N ILE A 40 7.83 -1.93 9.97
CA ILE A 40 8.95 -1.41 10.74
C ILE A 40 8.93 -2.00 12.17
N PHE A 41 10.10 -2.32 12.74
CA PHE A 41 10.19 -2.82 14.13
C PHE A 41 9.98 -1.67 15.12
N ALA A 42 8.73 -1.26 15.30
CA ALA A 42 8.32 -0.21 16.20
C ALA A 42 7.09 -0.65 17.03
N PRO A 43 6.94 -0.16 18.27
CA PRO A 43 5.89 -0.64 19.18
C PRO A 43 4.46 -0.49 18.62
N TRP A 44 4.17 0.59 17.89
CA TRP A 44 2.84 0.83 17.32
C TRP A 44 2.48 -0.11 16.17
N LYS A 45 3.45 -0.87 15.62
CA LYS A 45 3.16 -1.95 14.66
C LYS A 45 2.62 -3.20 15.34
N ARG A 46 2.81 -3.33 16.66
CA ARG A 46 2.25 -4.41 17.49
C ARG A 46 2.55 -5.81 16.93
N HIS A 47 3.76 -6.00 16.41
CA HIS A 47 4.17 -7.27 15.82
C HIS A 47 4.07 -8.43 16.82
N GLU A 48 4.17 -8.13 18.12
CA GLU A 48 4.01 -9.03 19.25
C GLU A 48 2.64 -9.74 19.27
N ASN A 49 1.59 -9.17 18.65
CA ASN A 49 0.30 -9.86 18.52
C ASN A 49 0.38 -11.16 17.69
N ILE A 50 1.48 -11.37 16.94
CA ILE A 50 1.71 -12.64 16.23
C ILE A 50 2.03 -13.78 17.20
N LEU A 51 2.41 -13.48 18.45
CA LEU A 51 2.74 -14.47 19.49
C LEU A 51 1.53 -15.33 19.88
N ASP A 52 0.33 -14.79 19.76
CA ASP A 52 -0.93 -15.51 20.03
C ASP A 52 -1.34 -16.44 18.88
N LYS A 53 -0.59 -16.44 17.78
CA LYS A 53 -0.85 -17.30 16.62
C LYS A 53 -0.11 -18.62 16.77
N ASN A 54 -0.69 -19.68 16.21
CA ASN A 54 -0.11 -21.01 16.20
C ASN A 54 0.73 -21.24 14.94
N GLY A 55 1.64 -22.22 15.01
CA GLY A 55 2.48 -22.63 13.90
C GLY A 55 3.75 -21.81 13.70
N SER A 56 4.33 -21.96 12.52
CA SER A 56 5.49 -21.23 12.03
C SER A 56 5.16 -19.76 11.77
N ARG A 57 5.93 -18.87 12.39
CA ARG A 57 5.67 -17.43 12.43
C ARG A 57 6.90 -16.64 12.01
N LEU A 58 6.70 -15.60 11.22
CA LEU A 58 7.75 -14.71 10.77
C LEU A 58 7.31 -13.24 10.85
N VAL A 59 8.22 -12.37 11.27
CA VAL A 59 8.08 -10.92 11.09
C VAL A 59 9.17 -10.42 10.14
N VAL A 60 8.77 -9.64 9.14
CA VAL A 60 9.70 -9.02 8.18
C VAL A 60 9.65 -7.51 8.30
N GLY A 61 10.81 -6.89 8.45
CA GLY A 61 10.84 -5.47 8.73
C GLY A 61 12.18 -4.78 8.56
N TYR A 62 12.24 -3.56 9.04
CA TYR A 62 13.46 -2.77 9.17
C TYR A 62 13.43 -2.01 10.49
N GLY A 63 14.59 -1.58 10.96
CA GLY A 63 14.73 -0.89 12.23
C GLY A 63 14.07 0.50 12.22
N TRP A 64 13.53 0.89 13.37
CA TRP A 64 13.04 2.24 13.66
C TRP A 64 14.06 3.01 14.50
N ARG A 65 13.95 2.90 15.83
CA ARG A 65 14.89 3.42 16.83
C ARG A 65 15.57 2.21 17.47
N PRO A 66 16.91 2.22 17.64
CA PRO A 66 17.64 1.03 18.05
C PRO A 66 17.06 0.32 19.28
N GLN A 67 16.83 1.04 20.39
CA GLN A 67 16.26 0.49 21.62
C GLN A 67 14.87 -0.11 21.40
N GLU A 68 13.93 0.66 20.84
CA GLU A 68 12.56 0.20 20.59
C GLU A 68 12.54 -1.02 19.64
N SER A 69 13.35 -1.01 18.57
CA SER A 69 13.46 -2.14 17.67
C SER A 69 14.07 -3.37 18.34
N SER A 70 15.09 -3.20 19.19
CA SER A 70 15.69 -4.29 19.95
C SER A 70 14.70 -4.94 20.91
N GLU A 71 13.84 -4.15 21.57
CA GLU A 71 12.79 -4.67 22.45
C GLU A 71 11.76 -5.50 21.68
N VAL A 72 11.24 -4.97 20.56
CA VAL A 72 10.30 -5.68 19.69
C VAL A 72 10.92 -6.99 19.17
N ILE A 73 12.14 -6.92 18.63
CA ILE A 73 12.85 -8.09 18.08
C ILE A 73 13.13 -9.13 19.18
N SER A 74 13.53 -8.69 20.37
CA SER A 74 13.79 -9.61 21.49
C SER A 74 12.50 -10.32 21.92
N ALA A 75 11.38 -9.61 22.03
CA ALA A 75 10.10 -10.22 22.37
C ALA A 75 9.67 -11.27 21.33
N LEU A 76 9.80 -10.96 20.03
CA LEU A 76 9.52 -11.89 18.94
C LEU A 76 10.41 -13.13 19.01
N PHE A 77 11.72 -12.95 19.17
CA PHE A 77 12.68 -14.06 19.21
C PHE A 77 12.46 -14.96 20.43
N SER A 78 12.26 -14.38 21.62
CA SER A 78 11.93 -15.12 22.85
C SER A 78 10.61 -15.88 22.74
N GLY A 79 9.67 -15.40 21.93
CA GLY A 79 8.40 -16.07 21.63
C GLY A 79 8.46 -17.13 20.53
N GLY A 80 9.66 -17.43 20.01
CA GLY A 80 9.86 -18.43 18.95
C GLY A 80 9.40 -17.95 17.57
N VAL A 81 9.42 -16.65 17.31
CA VAL A 81 9.08 -16.05 16.02
C VAL A 81 10.35 -15.72 15.25
N ALA A 82 10.41 -16.15 13.99
CA ALA A 82 11.51 -15.78 13.11
C ALA A 82 11.45 -14.28 12.78
N VAL A 83 12.60 -13.64 12.63
CA VAL A 83 12.69 -12.22 12.25
C VAL A 83 13.63 -12.06 11.08
N TRP A 84 13.15 -11.51 9.97
CA TRP A 84 13.96 -11.15 8.80
C TRP A 84 13.98 -9.65 8.58
N GLN A 85 15.14 -9.13 8.18
CA GLN A 85 15.30 -7.71 7.90
C GLN A 85 15.44 -7.44 6.40
N ASN A 86 14.84 -6.36 5.92
CA ASN A 86 15.11 -5.76 4.60
C ASN A 86 15.09 -6.77 3.43
N LEU A 87 13.96 -7.43 3.20
CA LEU A 87 13.83 -8.27 2.01
C LEU A 87 13.67 -7.42 0.74
N HIS A 88 14.43 -7.80 -0.29
CA HIS A 88 14.22 -7.28 -1.63
C HIS A 88 12.78 -7.58 -2.09
N PRO A 89 12.11 -6.68 -2.83
CA PRO A 89 10.71 -6.87 -3.23
C PRO A 89 10.39 -8.20 -3.94
N SER A 90 11.30 -8.73 -4.76
CA SER A 90 11.11 -10.07 -5.37
C SER A 90 11.06 -11.20 -4.34
N LYS A 91 11.81 -11.09 -3.24
CA LYS A 91 11.76 -12.03 -2.12
C LYS A 91 10.49 -11.84 -1.29
N MET A 92 10.03 -10.60 -1.12
CA MET A 92 8.71 -10.34 -0.51
C MET A 92 7.59 -11.00 -1.31
N CYS A 93 7.63 -10.93 -2.64
CA CYS A 93 6.65 -11.61 -3.49
C CYS A 93 6.64 -13.14 -3.25
N LEU A 94 7.81 -13.76 -3.24
CA LEU A 94 7.94 -15.19 -2.93
C LEU A 94 7.43 -15.51 -1.52
N LEU A 95 7.70 -14.65 -0.54
CA LEU A 95 7.23 -14.82 0.82
C LEU A 95 5.69 -14.82 0.87
N TYR A 96 5.03 -13.82 0.29
CA TYR A 96 3.56 -13.76 0.28
C TYR A 96 2.93 -14.98 -0.40
N MET A 97 3.53 -15.47 -1.50
CA MET A 97 3.04 -16.68 -2.18
C MET A 97 3.14 -17.95 -1.31
N ASN A 98 4.11 -17.97 -0.39
CA ASN A 98 4.43 -19.09 0.49
C ASN A 98 4.01 -18.86 1.96
N THR A 99 3.14 -17.89 2.20
CA THR A 99 2.55 -17.59 3.52
C THR A 99 1.12 -18.08 3.52
N GLU A 100 0.61 -18.67 4.60
CA GLU A 100 -0.83 -18.95 4.76
C GLU A 100 -1.59 -17.68 5.05
N LYS A 101 -1.24 -16.98 6.14
CA LYS A 101 -1.93 -15.78 6.60
C LYS A 101 -1.00 -14.59 6.84
N LEU A 102 -1.49 -13.40 6.53
CA LEU A 102 -0.82 -12.13 6.83
C LEU A 102 -1.52 -11.45 8.02
N LEU A 103 -0.75 -11.04 9.02
CA LEU A 103 -1.23 -10.28 10.17
C LEU A 103 -0.84 -8.80 10.07
N MET A 104 -1.85 -7.95 9.98
CA MET A 104 -1.77 -6.50 10.07
C MET A 104 -2.17 -6.06 11.49
N ALA A 105 -1.22 -6.16 12.42
CA ALA A 105 -1.46 -5.93 13.85
C ALA A 105 -1.49 -4.44 14.27
N ALA A 106 -1.03 -3.54 13.41
CA ALA A 106 -0.98 -2.13 13.69
C ALA A 106 -2.38 -1.54 13.86
N ASN A 107 -2.54 -0.60 14.78
CA ASN A 107 -3.77 0.18 14.91
C ASN A 107 -3.92 1.19 13.75
N GLU A 108 -5.00 1.95 13.75
CA GLU A 108 -5.32 2.94 12.70
C GLU A 108 -4.18 3.93 12.36
N LEU A 109 -3.32 4.26 13.33
CA LEU A 109 -2.20 5.19 13.13
C LEU A 109 -0.95 4.52 12.56
N GLY A 110 -0.84 3.20 12.66
CA GLY A 110 0.34 2.48 12.23
C GLY A 110 0.38 2.20 10.73
N GLY A 111 -0.69 2.43 9.98
CA GLY A 111 -0.79 2.17 8.54
C GLY A 111 -0.66 0.68 8.19
N GLY A 112 -0.41 0.38 6.91
CA GLY A 112 -0.35 -1.02 6.42
C GLY A 112 -0.88 -1.22 5.01
N GLU A 113 -1.43 -0.16 4.42
CA GLU A 113 -2.06 -0.10 3.10
C GLU A 113 -1.17 -0.76 2.03
N ARG A 114 0.13 -0.41 2.02
CA ARG A 114 1.08 -0.93 1.02
C ARG A 114 1.28 -2.44 1.16
N VAL A 115 1.36 -2.95 2.38
CA VAL A 115 1.58 -4.37 2.67
C VAL A 115 0.39 -5.19 2.17
N ILE A 116 -0.84 -4.73 2.43
CA ILE A 116 -2.06 -5.39 1.94
C ILE A 116 -2.06 -5.44 0.41
N LEU A 117 -1.79 -4.31 -0.24
CA LEU A 117 -1.75 -4.23 -1.69
C LEU A 117 -0.65 -5.13 -2.29
N GLU A 118 0.53 -5.19 -1.68
CA GLU A 118 1.61 -6.10 -2.11
C GLU A 118 1.20 -7.56 -1.98
N ALA A 119 0.65 -7.95 -0.82
CA ALA A 119 0.25 -9.32 -0.56
C ALA A 119 -0.87 -9.79 -1.52
N ARG A 120 -1.89 -8.94 -1.72
CA ARG A 120 -2.96 -9.20 -2.69
C ARG A 120 -2.43 -9.25 -4.12
N ALA A 121 -1.48 -8.38 -4.48
CA ALA A 121 -0.82 -8.40 -5.79
C ALA A 121 -0.01 -9.69 -6.02
N CYS A 122 0.41 -10.36 -4.95
CA CYS A 122 1.06 -11.67 -4.97
C CYS A 122 0.09 -12.86 -4.87
N GLY A 123 -1.22 -12.61 -4.87
CA GLY A 123 -2.26 -13.64 -4.83
C GLY A 123 -2.63 -14.15 -3.43
N LEU A 124 -2.21 -13.48 -2.36
CA LEU A 124 -2.78 -13.72 -1.03
C LEU A 124 -4.22 -13.18 -1.01
N PRO A 125 -5.24 -14.03 -0.82
CA PRO A 125 -6.62 -13.59 -0.89
C PRO A 125 -6.99 -12.81 0.37
N ALA A 126 -7.99 -11.92 0.24
CA ALA A 126 -8.36 -10.98 1.28
C ALA A 126 -8.72 -11.66 2.61
N GLN A 127 -9.38 -12.83 2.57
CA GLN A 127 -9.75 -13.59 3.77
C GLN A 127 -8.55 -14.17 4.54
N ASP A 128 -7.38 -14.27 3.91
CA ASP A 128 -6.14 -14.72 4.55
C ASP A 128 -5.35 -13.54 5.16
N ILE A 129 -5.89 -12.31 5.09
CA ILE A 129 -5.30 -11.10 5.67
C ILE A 129 -6.09 -10.72 6.92
N GLU A 130 -5.50 -10.94 8.09
CA GLU A 130 -6.08 -10.58 9.37
C GLU A 130 -5.67 -9.16 9.76
N VAL A 131 -6.66 -8.28 9.95
CA VAL A 131 -6.47 -6.89 10.36
C VAL A 131 -6.87 -6.71 11.81
N ALA A 132 -6.12 -5.91 12.56
CA ALA A 132 -6.48 -5.54 13.93
C ALA A 132 -7.88 -4.88 13.98
N ALA A 133 -8.69 -5.24 14.97
CA ALA A 133 -10.08 -4.79 15.06
C ALA A 133 -10.22 -3.25 15.19
N ASP A 134 -9.18 -2.59 15.67
CA ASP A 134 -9.05 -1.13 15.85
C ASP A 134 -8.36 -0.42 14.68
N ASN A 135 -8.33 -1.04 13.49
CA ASN A 135 -7.78 -0.45 12.27
C ASN A 135 -8.77 -0.49 11.11
N HIS A 136 -9.80 0.37 11.19
CA HIS A 136 -10.85 0.44 10.18
C HIS A 136 -10.36 1.00 8.85
N LYS A 137 -9.38 1.90 8.88
CA LYS A 137 -8.83 2.59 7.70
C LYS A 137 -8.33 1.61 6.63
N ILE A 138 -7.66 0.54 7.03
CA ILE A 138 -7.00 -0.34 6.05
C ILE A 138 -7.93 -1.41 5.46
N LEU A 139 -9.19 -1.48 5.92
CA LEU A 139 -10.16 -2.47 5.46
C LEU A 139 -10.54 -2.26 3.99
N GLU A 140 -10.58 -1.02 3.50
CA GLU A 140 -10.89 -0.70 2.10
C GLU A 140 -9.89 -1.33 1.10
N PHE A 141 -8.68 -1.67 1.57
CA PHE A 141 -7.65 -2.28 0.73
C PHE A 141 -7.79 -3.80 0.62
N LEU A 142 -8.75 -4.43 1.32
CA LEU A 142 -8.98 -5.88 1.25
C LEU A 142 -9.76 -6.28 0.00
N ASP A 143 -10.72 -5.47 -0.43
CA ASP A 143 -11.60 -5.74 -1.57
C ASP A 143 -11.46 -4.72 -2.72
N GLY A 144 -10.85 -3.56 -2.45
CA GLY A 144 -10.61 -2.53 -3.45
C GLY A 144 -9.68 -2.95 -4.60
N PRO A 145 -9.65 -2.17 -5.69
CA PRO A 145 -8.74 -2.38 -6.81
C PRO A 145 -7.26 -2.19 -6.41
N ILE A 146 -6.38 -3.00 -6.99
CA ILE A 146 -4.93 -2.87 -6.82
C ILE A 146 -4.41 -1.87 -7.86
N TYR A 147 -4.24 -0.62 -7.44
CA TYR A 147 -3.68 0.43 -8.28
C TYR A 147 -2.16 0.41 -8.26
N ASN A 148 -1.55 0.64 -9.42
CA ASN A 148 -0.12 0.85 -9.52
C ASN A 148 0.25 2.33 -9.33
N ALA A 149 1.54 2.61 -9.10
CA ALA A 149 2.03 3.97 -8.87
C ALA A 149 1.72 4.91 -10.05
N SER A 150 1.70 4.39 -11.28
CA SER A 150 1.33 5.17 -12.48
C SER A 150 -0.12 5.65 -12.40
N TYR A 151 -1.07 4.75 -12.08
CA TYR A 151 -2.47 5.12 -11.90
C TYR A 151 -2.62 6.17 -10.80
N TYR A 152 -2.03 5.95 -9.62
CA TYR A 152 -2.18 6.88 -8.50
C TYR A 152 -1.58 8.26 -8.82
N SER A 153 -0.41 8.32 -9.45
CA SER A 153 0.19 9.59 -9.90
C SER A 153 -0.71 10.34 -10.89
N SER A 154 -1.37 9.62 -11.80
CA SER A 154 -2.30 10.22 -12.76
C SER A 154 -3.52 10.84 -12.09
N GLN A 155 -4.06 10.20 -11.05
CA GLN A 155 -5.21 10.70 -10.30
C GLN A 155 -4.86 11.94 -9.48
N ILE A 156 -3.69 11.96 -8.82
CA ILE A 156 -3.18 13.18 -8.15
C ILE A 156 -3.03 14.31 -9.16
N ALA A 157 -2.38 14.04 -10.30
CA ALA A 157 -2.19 15.06 -11.34
C ALA A 157 -3.52 15.63 -11.84
N LEU A 158 -4.53 14.77 -11.99
CA LEU A 158 -5.88 15.18 -12.38
C LEU A 158 -6.54 16.04 -11.30
N GLY A 159 -6.48 15.62 -10.03
CA GLY A 159 -7.03 16.35 -8.90
C GLY A 159 -6.43 17.74 -8.75
N VAL A 160 -5.10 17.84 -8.77
CA VAL A 160 -4.38 19.13 -8.70
C VAL A 160 -4.77 20.03 -9.87
N ARG A 161 -4.84 19.50 -11.09
CA ARG A 161 -5.28 20.27 -12.28
C ARG A 161 -6.71 20.80 -12.12
N LYS A 162 -7.63 19.97 -11.61
CA LYS A 162 -9.02 20.38 -11.37
C LYS A 162 -9.11 21.48 -10.32
N SER A 163 -8.40 21.37 -9.20
CA SER A 163 -8.39 22.39 -8.14
C SER A 163 -7.84 23.73 -8.64
N LEU A 164 -6.79 23.70 -9.47
CA LEU A 164 -6.20 24.92 -10.05
C LEU A 164 -7.08 25.51 -11.16
N GLY A 165 -7.75 24.68 -11.97
CA GLY A 165 -8.71 25.15 -12.98
C GLY A 165 -9.97 25.74 -12.34
N ALA A 166 -10.49 25.13 -11.27
CA ALA A 166 -11.63 25.65 -10.52
C ALA A 166 -11.30 26.98 -9.80
N ALA A 167 -10.06 27.17 -9.35
CA ALA A 167 -9.61 28.45 -8.80
C ALA A 167 -9.58 29.58 -9.85
N SER A 168 -9.37 29.26 -11.13
CA SER A 168 -9.45 30.25 -12.22
C SER A 168 -10.88 30.59 -12.66
N THR A 169 -11.85 29.68 -12.49
CA THR A 169 -13.26 29.94 -12.83
C THR A 169 -14.04 30.58 -11.69
N ALA A 170 -13.67 30.34 -10.43
CA ALA A 170 -14.25 31.04 -9.28
C ALA A 170 -13.90 32.54 -9.23
N ALA A 171 -12.90 33.00 -9.98
CA ALA A 171 -12.60 34.42 -10.16
C ALA A 171 -13.47 35.11 -11.23
N HIS A 172 -14.26 34.36 -12.00
CA HIS A 172 -15.11 34.85 -13.08
C HIS A 172 -16.48 34.16 -13.08
N SER A 173 -17.23 34.28 -11.98
CA SER A 173 -18.66 34.00 -11.98
C SER A 173 -19.46 35.29 -11.90
N ASP A 174 -19.52 35.99 -13.04
CA ASP A 174 -20.74 36.69 -13.46
C ASP A 174 -21.20 36.01 -14.76
N GLY A 175 -22.40 35.43 -14.71
CA GLY A 175 -23.19 35.15 -15.90
C GLY A 175 -22.99 33.81 -16.61
N ASN A 176 -23.99 32.95 -16.41
CA ASN A 176 -24.60 32.06 -17.40
C ASN A 176 -24.03 30.63 -17.61
N GLN A 177 -24.83 29.65 -17.22
CA GLN A 177 -24.87 28.27 -17.74
C GLN A 177 -25.41 28.25 -19.20
N PRO A 178 -25.12 27.25 -20.07
CA PRO A 178 -25.53 25.85 -19.82
C PRO A 178 -24.74 24.69 -20.49
N ALA A 179 -25.22 23.48 -20.14
CA ALA A 179 -25.33 22.22 -20.91
C ALA A 179 -24.15 21.22 -21.01
N VAL A 180 -24.54 19.95 -20.83
CA VAL A 180 -23.78 18.70 -20.74
C VAL A 180 -23.50 18.12 -22.14
N ALA A 181 -22.30 17.57 -22.36
CA ALA A 181 -22.10 16.46 -23.31
C ALA A 181 -20.88 15.61 -22.93
N SER A 182 -21.07 14.29 -22.98
CA SER A 182 -20.08 13.24 -22.77
C SER A 182 -19.28 12.95 -24.04
N SER A 183 -17.96 12.93 -23.94
CA SER A 183 -17.10 12.10 -24.80
C SER A 183 -15.71 12.01 -24.18
N GLY A 184 -15.11 10.82 -24.27
CA GLY A 184 -13.76 10.58 -23.77
C GLY A 184 -12.76 11.41 -24.58
N GLU A 185 -12.09 12.34 -23.90
CA GLU A 185 -11.03 13.13 -24.52
C GLU A 185 -9.66 12.61 -24.10
N HIS A 186 -8.89 12.24 -25.12
CA HIS A 186 -7.45 12.18 -25.04
C HIS A 186 -6.96 13.59 -24.68
N LEU A 187 -6.36 13.74 -23.51
CA LEU A 187 -5.91 15.05 -23.03
C LEU A 187 -4.65 15.48 -23.79
N GLU A 188 -4.82 16.30 -24.81
CA GLU A 188 -3.73 17.06 -25.44
C GLU A 188 -3.16 18.08 -24.43
N PRO A 189 -1.83 18.29 -24.40
CA PRO A 189 -1.20 19.24 -23.49
C PRO A 189 -1.49 20.69 -23.92
N PHE A 190 -2.26 21.44 -23.13
CA PHE A 190 -2.38 22.89 -23.29
C PHE A 190 -1.49 23.65 -22.29
N THR A 191 -0.96 24.80 -22.73
CA THR A 191 -0.01 25.62 -21.97
C THR A 191 -0.73 26.84 -21.40
N VAL A 192 -0.71 27.00 -20.07
CA VAL A 192 -1.20 28.22 -19.40
C VAL A 192 0.00 29.12 -19.10
N LYS A 193 0.08 30.28 -19.77
CA LYS A 193 1.01 31.36 -19.41
C LYS A 193 0.39 32.19 -18.28
N ILE A 194 1.12 32.35 -17.19
CA ILE A 194 0.80 33.30 -16.12
C ILE A 194 1.93 34.32 -16.11
N SER A 195 1.61 35.58 -16.39
CA SER A 195 2.52 36.72 -16.23
C SER A 195 2.73 36.99 -14.74
N ALA A 196 4.00 37.24 -14.38
CA ALA A 196 4.45 37.57 -13.03
C ALA A 196 3.86 38.89 -12.52
#